data_AF-A0A447MYN5-F1
#
_entry.id   AF-A0A447MYN5-F1
#
_cell.length_a   1.000
_cell.length_b   1.000
_cell.length_c   1.000
_cell.angle_alpha   90.00
_cell.angle_beta   90.00
_cell.angle_gamma   90.00
#
_symmetry.space_group_name_H-M   'P 1'
#
loop_
_entity.id
_entity.type
_entity.pdbx_description
1 polymer ?
#
loop_
_entity_poly.entity_id
_entity_poly.type
_entity_poly.pdbx_seq_one_letter_code
_entity_poly.pdbx_strand_id
1 'polypeptide(L)'
;MILHSRRTHDKLAMHLKRQDLPRTGVVHGFAGSLQQAERFVQLGYKIGVGGTITYPRASKTRDVMARLPLDALLLETDAPDMPLKGFQGQPNRPGAGGARI
;
A
#
# COMPACT_ATOMS: atom_id res chain seq x y z
N MET A 1 -0.18 -6.77 12.38
CA MET A 1 -1.44 -7.06 11.63
C MET A 1 -1.26 -6.74 10.15
N ILE A 2 -2.06 -7.34 9.26
CA ILE A 2 -2.16 -6.95 7.84
C ILE A 2 -3.57 -6.38 7.65
N LEU A 3 -3.67 -5.13 7.19
CA LEU A 3 -4.93 -4.38 7.13
C LEU A 3 -5.29 -4.04 5.70
N HIS A 4 -6.46 -4.48 5.27
CA HIS A 4 -7.04 -4.09 3.99
C HIS A 4 -7.83 -2.80 4.14
N SER A 5 -7.65 -1.84 3.21
CA SER A 5 -8.48 -0.64 3.17
C SER A 5 -8.73 -0.18 1.74
N ARG A 6 -10.01 -0.09 1.36
CA ARG A 6 -10.46 0.47 0.10
C ARG A 6 -11.54 1.51 0.37
N ARG A 7 -11.25 2.79 0.09
CA ARG A 7 -12.15 3.94 0.36
C ARG A 7 -12.52 4.09 1.85
N THR A 8 -11.74 3.50 2.75
CA THR A 8 -12.03 3.48 4.21
C THR A 8 -10.88 4.00 5.06
N HIS A 9 -9.82 4.58 4.46
CA HIS A 9 -8.58 4.95 5.16
C HIS A 9 -8.82 5.80 6.41
N ASP A 10 -9.66 6.84 6.31
CA ASP A 10 -9.86 7.77 7.43
C ASP A 10 -10.57 7.10 8.62
N LYS A 11 -11.56 6.24 8.32
CA LYS A 11 -12.25 5.44 9.33
C LYS A 11 -11.30 4.44 9.97
N LEU A 12 -10.50 3.75 9.15
CA LEU A 12 -9.50 2.81 9.64
C LEU A 12 -8.48 3.51 10.55
N ALA A 13 -7.89 4.62 10.11
CA ALA A 13 -6.94 5.40 10.90
C ALA A 13 -7.53 5.91 12.22
N MET A 14 -8.82 6.29 12.23
CA MET A 14 -9.53 6.64 13.45
C MET A 14 -9.61 5.46 14.43
N HIS A 15 -9.96 4.26 13.95
CA HIS A 15 -10.03 3.07 14.80
C HIS A 15 -8.65 2.67 15.33
N LEU A 16 -7.63 2.61 14.47
CA LEU A 16 -6.28 2.22 14.86
C LEU A 16 -5.69 3.17 15.91
N LYS A 17 -5.94 4.48 15.77
CA LYS A 17 -5.53 5.47 16.79
C LYS A 17 -6.20 5.23 18.15
N ARG A 18 -7.47 4.83 18.17
CA ARG A 18 -8.21 4.57 19.42
C ARG A 18 -7.77 3.28 20.11
N GLN A 19 -7.38 2.28 19.33
CA GLN A 19 -6.98 0.97 19.87
C GLN A 19 -5.54 0.94 20.38
N ASP A 20 -4.69 1.87 19.93
CA ASP A 20 -3.29 2.02 20.36
C ASP A 20 -2.55 0.67 20.48
N LEU A 21 -2.55 -0.07 19.38
CA LEU A 21 -2.05 -1.44 19.37
C LEU A 21 -0.53 -1.47 19.65
N PRO A 22 -0.04 -2.26 20.63
CA PRO A 22 1.37 -2.29 20.99
C PRO A 22 2.27 -2.87 19.90
N ARG A 23 1.68 -3.63 18.97
CA ARG A 23 2.32 -4.06 17.73
C ARG A 23 1.43 -3.61 16.58
N THR A 24 1.95 -2.69 15.78
CA THR A 24 1.25 -2.13 14.62
C THR A 24 1.20 -3.16 13.47
N GLY A 25 1.22 -2.70 12.23
CA GLY A 25 1.10 -3.55 11.07
C GLY A 25 1.34 -2.80 9.78
N VAL A 26 0.82 -3.36 8.71
CA VAL A 26 0.86 -2.78 7.37
C VAL A 26 -0.54 -2.52 6.87
N VAL A 27 -0.76 -1.36 6.24
CA VAL A 27 -1.92 -1.12 5.38
C VAL A 27 -1.53 -1.59 3.98
N HIS A 28 -1.94 -2.81 3.64
CA HIS A 28 -1.56 -3.46 2.39
C HIS A 28 -2.34 -2.86 1.21
N GLY A 29 -1.77 -2.96 0.02
CA GLY A 29 -2.38 -2.53 -1.24
C GLY A 29 -2.68 -1.03 -1.28
N PHE A 30 -1.87 -0.19 -0.63
CA PHE A 30 -2.25 1.19 -0.35
C PHE A 30 -2.46 2.00 -1.63
N ALA A 31 -3.64 2.63 -1.73
CA ALA A 31 -3.99 3.55 -2.80
C ALA A 31 -4.83 4.72 -2.25
N GLY A 32 -4.16 5.68 -1.62
CA GLY A 32 -4.77 6.86 -1.00
C GLY A 32 -3.99 8.15 -1.24
N SER A 33 -4.35 9.20 -0.50
CA SER A 33 -3.62 10.48 -0.52
C SER A 33 -2.36 10.42 0.37
N LEU A 34 -1.44 11.37 0.17
CA LEU A 34 -0.25 11.51 1.02
C LEU A 34 -0.64 11.69 2.49
N GLN A 35 -1.61 12.56 2.77
CA GLN A 35 -2.13 12.81 4.11
C GLN A 35 -2.65 11.53 4.79
N GLN A 36 -3.33 10.66 4.03
CA GLN A 36 -3.81 9.38 4.54
C GLN A 36 -2.66 8.45 4.91
N ALA A 37 -1.63 8.37 4.06
CA ALA A 37 -0.46 7.55 4.32
C ALA A 37 0.34 8.06 5.52
N GLU A 38 0.62 9.37 5.58
CA GLU A 38 1.34 10.00 6.69
C GLU A 38 0.64 9.75 8.03
N ARG A 39 -0.70 9.77 8.05
CA ARG A 39 -1.47 9.45 9.26
C ARG A 39 -1.24 8.01 9.74
N PHE A 40 -1.14 7.05 8.83
CA PHE A 40 -0.80 5.66 9.20
C PHE A 40 0.64 5.55 9.69
N VAL A 41 1.59 6.22 9.01
CA VAL A 41 3.01 6.21 9.39
C VAL A 41 3.23 6.85 10.77
N GLN A 42 2.55 7.96 11.07
CA GLN A 42 2.58 8.60 12.39
C GLN A 42 2.04 7.70 13.51
N LEU A 43 1.13 6.78 13.19
CA LEU A 43 0.63 5.75 14.11
C LEU A 43 1.51 4.50 14.15
N GLY A 44 2.67 4.51 13.48
CA GLY A 44 3.63 3.40 13.42
C GLY A 44 3.26 2.28 12.45
N TYR A 45 2.29 2.47 11.56
CA TYR A 45 1.94 1.49 10.53
C TYR A 45 2.81 1.68 9.27
N LYS A 46 3.14 0.56 8.61
CA LYS A 46 3.81 0.54 7.32
C LYS A 46 2.80 0.65 6.18
N ILE A 47 3.28 1.03 5.00
CA ILE A 47 2.50 1.19 3.77
C ILE A 47 2.92 0.13 2.76
N GLY A 48 1.95 -0.70 2.34
CA GLY A 48 2.15 -1.73 1.33
C GLY A 48 2.27 -1.14 -0.07
N VAL A 49 3.38 -1.44 -0.74
CA VAL A 49 3.73 -1.01 -2.09
C VAL A 49 3.56 -2.20 -3.04
N GLY A 50 2.44 -2.20 -3.76
CA GLY A 50 2.09 -3.23 -4.73
C GLY A 50 2.08 -2.74 -6.18
N GLY A 51 1.50 -3.56 -7.06
CA GLY A 51 1.46 -3.33 -8.51
C GLY A 51 0.84 -1.99 -8.95
N THR A 52 0.06 -1.32 -8.10
CA THR A 52 -0.53 0.00 -8.39
C THR A 52 0.50 1.01 -8.91
N ILE A 53 1.71 1.02 -8.37
CA ILE A 53 2.72 2.01 -8.77
C ILE A 53 3.23 1.81 -10.19
N THR A 54 3.06 0.62 -10.78
CA THR A 54 3.46 0.34 -12.17
C THR A 54 2.55 1.00 -13.21
N TYR A 55 1.40 1.55 -12.79
CA TYR A 55 0.45 2.23 -13.67
C TYR A 55 0.72 3.74 -13.72
N PRO A 56 1.08 4.32 -14.89
CA PRO A 56 1.34 5.76 -15.03
C PRO A 56 0.17 6.65 -14.58
N ARG A 57 -1.06 6.20 -14.81
CA ARG A 57 -2.28 6.91 -14.38
C ARG A 57 -2.49 6.95 -12.86
N ALA A 58 -1.76 6.14 -12.09
CA ALA A 58 -1.79 6.14 -10.63
C ALA A 58 -0.81 7.18 -10.05
N SER A 59 -0.72 8.37 -10.67
CA SER A 59 0.24 9.43 -10.31
C SER A 59 0.19 9.77 -8.83
N LYS A 60 -1.02 9.94 -8.26
CA LYS A 60 -1.19 10.22 -6.83
C LYS A 60 -0.51 9.17 -5.94
N THR A 61 -0.75 7.89 -6.18
CA THR A 61 -0.15 6.81 -5.37
C THR A 61 1.36 6.74 -5.58
N ARG A 62 1.85 6.94 -6.81
CA ARG A 62 3.28 7.02 -7.11
C ARG A 62 3.95 8.17 -6.35
N ASP A 63 3.32 9.35 -6.33
CA ASP A 63 3.82 10.52 -5.60
C ASP A 63 3.83 10.30 -4.09
N VAL A 64 2.86 9.56 -3.54
CA VAL A 64 2.90 9.16 -2.13
C VAL A 64 4.12 8.29 -1.86
N MET A 65 4.32 7.22 -2.63
CA MET A 65 5.44 6.30 -2.40
C MET A 65 6.81 6.99 -2.54
N ALA A 66 6.91 7.99 -3.41
CA ALA A 66 8.13 8.78 -3.60
C ALA A 66 8.44 9.75 -2.44
N ARG A 67 7.44 10.10 -1.61
CA ARG A 67 7.58 11.09 -0.52
C ARG A 67 7.67 10.48 0.87
N LEU A 68 7.16 9.26 1.05
CA LEU A 68 7.20 8.60 2.35
C LEU A 68 8.64 8.18 2.72
N PRO A 69 8.96 8.15 4.03
CA PRO A 69 10.20 7.57 4.51
C PRO A 69 10.37 6.12 4.01
N LEU A 70 11.57 5.76 3.57
CA LEU A 70 11.83 4.43 2.99
C LEU A 70 11.53 3.30 4.00
N ASP A 71 11.83 3.52 5.27
CA ASP A 71 11.56 2.57 6.35
C ASP A 71 10.06 2.39 6.62
N ALA A 72 9.19 3.28 6.12
CA ALA A 72 7.74 3.13 6.21
C ALA A 72 7.13 2.23 5.13
N LEU A 73 7.91 1.83 4.11
CA LEU A 73 7.42 1.10 2.94
C LEU A 73 7.67 -0.41 3.08
N LEU A 74 6.73 -1.22 2.59
CA LEU A 74 6.89 -2.67 2.44
C LEU A 74 6.51 -3.10 1.03
N LEU A 75 7.33 -3.97 0.43
CA LEU A 75 7.09 -4.50 -0.92
C LEU A 75 6.12 -5.68 -0.88
N GLU A 76 5.17 -5.71 -1.82
CA GLU A 76 4.18 -6.79 -1.94
C GLU A 76 3.69 -6.96 -3.38
N THR A 77 2.98 -8.06 -3.66
CA THR A 77 2.32 -8.29 -4.96
C THR A 77 0.80 -8.30 -4.86
N ASP A 78 0.24 -8.64 -3.70
CA ASP A 78 -1.18 -8.97 -3.51
C ASP A 78 -1.66 -10.08 -4.47
N ALA A 79 -0.77 -11.01 -4.83
CA ALA A 79 -1.10 -12.11 -5.73
C ALA A 79 -2.14 -13.05 -5.09
N PRO A 80 -3.12 -13.57 -5.86
CA PRO A 80 -3.19 -13.57 -7.32
C PRO A 80 -3.79 -12.30 -7.96
N ASP A 81 -4.16 -11.32 -7.15
CA ASP A 81 -4.80 -10.08 -7.57
C ASP A 81 -3.79 -8.98 -7.92
N MET A 82 -4.30 -7.81 -8.29
CA MET A 82 -3.50 -6.61 -8.58
C MET A 82 -2.33 -6.80 -9.57
N PRO A 83 -2.57 -7.34 -10.78
CA PRO A 83 -1.51 -7.55 -11.76
C PRO A 83 -0.79 -6.24 -12.11
N LEU A 84 0.53 -6.34 -12.29
CA LEU A 84 1.36 -5.23 -12.73
C LEU A 84 0.93 -4.76 -14.13
N LYS A 85 1.26 -3.51 -14.46
CA LYS A 85 0.98 -2.97 -15.78
C LYS A 85 1.68 -3.84 -16.86
N GLY A 86 0.90 -4.32 -17.83
CA GLY A 86 1.39 -5.19 -18.91
C GLY A 86 1.09 -6.68 -18.69
N PHE A 87 0.60 -7.06 -17.50
CA PHE A 87 0.27 -8.44 -17.13
C PHE A 87 -1.21 -8.63 -16.80
N GLN A 88 -2.07 -7.69 -17.22
CA GLN A 88 -3.51 -7.80 -16.98
C GLN A 88 -4.13 -8.98 -17.75
N GLY A 89 -5.21 -9.54 -17.21
CA GLY A 89 -5.88 -10.71 -17.79
C GLY A 89 -5.26 -12.05 -17.39
N GLN A 90 -4.19 -12.03 -16.59
CA GLN A 90 -3.55 -13.21 -16.01
C GLN A 90 -3.46 -13.07 -14.48
N PRO A 91 -3.46 -14.17 -13.71
CA PRO A 91 -3.21 -14.12 -12.28
C PRO A 91 -1.83 -13.52 -12.00
N ASN A 92 -1.77 -12.57 -11.06
CA ASN A 92 -0.51 -12.07 -10.55
C ASN A 92 0.21 -13.18 -9.77
N ARG A 93 1.54 -13.11 -9.66
CA ARG A 93 2.32 -14.13 -8.96
C ARG A 93 3.49 -13.49 -8.22
N PRO A 94 3.88 -14.02 -7.04
CA PRO A 94 5.15 -13.66 -6.42
C PRO A 94 6.30 -13.97 -7.38
N GLY A 95 7.17 -12.99 -7.66
CA GLY A 95 8.39 -13.18 -8.45
C GLY A 95 8.20 -13.40 -9.96
N ALA A 96 6.99 -13.27 -10.52
CA ALA A 96 6.80 -13.42 -11.96
C ALA A 96 7.34 -12.22 -12.75
N GLY A 97 8.48 -12.44 -13.40
CA GLY A 97 8.74 -12.02 -14.78
C GLY A 97 9.07 -10.56 -15.03
N GLY A 98 10.28 -10.12 -14.66
CA GLY A 98 10.96 -8.94 -15.25
C GLY A 98 10.39 -7.55 -14.92
N ALA A 99 9.12 -7.45 -14.49
CA ALA A 99 8.51 -6.21 -14.07
C ALA A 99 8.99 -5.84 -12.66
N ARG A 100 9.89 -4.86 -12.60
CA ARG A 100 10.36 -4.28 -11.35
C ARG A 100 9.30 -3.31 -10.82
N ILE A 101 8.93 -3.49 -9.56
CA ILE A 101 8.19 -2.50 -8.77
C ILE A 101 9.15 -1.35 -8.47
#